data_AF-A0A9R1C944-F1
#
_entry.id   AF-A0A9R1C944-F1
#
_cell.length_a   1.000
_cell.length_b   1.000
_cell.length_c   1.000
_cell.angle_alpha   90.00
_cell.angle_beta   90.00
_cell.angle_gamma   90.00
#
_symmetry.space_group_name_H-M   'P 1'
#
loop_
_entity.id
_entity.type
_entity.pdbx_description
1 polymer ?
#
loop_
_entity_poly.entity_id
_entity_poly.type
_entity_poly.pdbx_seq_one_letter_code
_entity_poly.pdbx_strand_id
1 'polypeptide(L)'
;MTPPPDGQLRRWEIRVNLMEINKENLINLFRDCNVKYFDGKLPEPDIRVSHSRTRLGYFTCRFSRHGLSGIQALKVLSGQIHIPGKVRDQRIGITDYYLMTDDQVEDVMVHEMIHYSIAYTGLKDSAPHGIVFRGMMDAFNRKFGRHISVITQTKNWQPRAAQRPSSYLVLGLRMKNGTFFLSSVNPSYAADLERRLSSLRNVDAHWWVRTTDDYFRSFPRVRSLRGRLVSEAVFNSKMVCPNKNQ
;
A
#
# COMPACT_ATOMS: atom_id res chain seq x y z
N MET A 1 8.96 -52.98 34.19
CA MET A 1 8.24 -52.03 33.32
C MET A 1 9.21 -50.94 32.92
N THR A 2 9.65 -50.97 31.68
CA THR A 2 10.58 -50.01 31.09
C THR A 2 9.90 -48.63 30.93
N PRO A 3 10.61 -47.52 31.15
CA PRO A 3 10.09 -46.19 30.89
C PRO A 3 9.86 -46.02 29.38
N PRO A 4 8.87 -45.22 28.95
CA PRO A 4 8.65 -44.96 27.54
C PRO A 4 9.84 -44.15 26.97
N PRO A 5 10.18 -44.34 25.69
CA PRO A 5 11.27 -43.60 25.05
C PRO A 5 10.90 -42.12 24.96
N ASP A 6 11.89 -41.30 25.29
CA ASP A 6 11.94 -39.86 25.11
C ASP A 6 11.48 -39.41 23.71
N GLY A 7 10.83 -38.23 23.63
CA GLY A 7 10.85 -37.46 22.38
C GLY A 7 9.53 -36.90 21.83
N GLN A 8 8.39 -36.94 22.53
CA GLN A 8 7.21 -36.16 22.10
C GLN A 8 7.06 -34.86 22.87
N LEU A 9 7.94 -33.90 22.58
CA LEU A 9 7.57 -32.49 22.67
C LEU A 9 6.41 -32.26 21.71
N ARG A 10 5.18 -32.19 22.24
CA ARG A 10 4.01 -31.68 21.50
C ARG A 10 4.25 -30.20 21.20
N ARG A 11 4.97 -29.94 20.11
CA ARG A 11 5.04 -28.63 19.48
C ARG A 11 3.64 -28.34 18.95
N TRP A 12 2.93 -27.44 19.64
CA TRP A 12 1.69 -26.85 19.13
C TRP A 12 2.02 -26.08 17.85
N GLU A 13 2.00 -26.74 16.71
CA GLU A 13 2.07 -26.07 15.42
C GLU A 13 0.75 -25.31 15.23
N ILE A 14 0.78 -24.02 15.55
CA ILE A 14 -0.28 -23.09 15.16
C ILE A 14 -0.34 -23.15 13.63
N ARG A 15 -1.37 -23.82 13.10
CA ARG A 15 -1.66 -23.79 11.66
C ARG A 15 -2.07 -22.37 11.31
N VAL A 16 -1.14 -21.62 10.74
CA VAL A 16 -1.45 -20.34 10.09
C VAL A 16 -2.20 -20.65 8.80
N ASN A 17 -3.50 -20.42 8.80
CA ASN A 17 -4.31 -20.51 7.59
C ASN A 17 -3.98 -19.33 6.68
N LEU A 18 -3.47 -19.63 5.49
CA LEU A 18 -3.22 -18.65 4.44
C LEU A 18 -4.43 -18.58 3.52
N MET A 19 -4.94 -17.38 3.30
CA MET A 19 -6.07 -17.20 2.41
C MET A 19 -5.63 -17.32 0.95
N GLU A 20 -6.38 -18.11 0.19
CA GLU A 20 -6.28 -18.07 -1.27
C GLU A 20 -6.95 -16.78 -1.78
N ILE A 21 -6.14 -15.84 -2.29
CA ILE A 21 -6.63 -14.58 -2.83
C ILE A 21 -7.15 -14.80 -4.25
N ASN A 22 -8.46 -15.03 -4.36
CA ASN A 22 -9.18 -15.04 -5.62
C ASN A 22 -10.48 -14.22 -5.46
N LYS A 23 -11.13 -13.89 -6.58
CA LYS A 23 -12.30 -12.99 -6.57
C LYS A 23 -13.44 -13.53 -5.70
N GLU A 24 -13.70 -14.83 -5.76
CA GLU A 24 -14.80 -15.48 -5.04
C GLU A 24 -14.59 -15.40 -3.52
N ASN A 25 -13.40 -15.79 -3.05
CA ASN A 25 -13.06 -15.74 -1.63
C ASN A 25 -13.11 -14.30 -1.09
N LEU A 26 -12.70 -13.32 -1.88
CA LEU A 26 -12.79 -11.90 -1.49
C LEU A 26 -14.23 -11.36 -1.45
N ILE A 27 -15.11 -11.83 -2.33
CA ILE A 27 -16.54 -11.48 -2.29
C ILE A 27 -17.19 -12.04 -1.01
N ASN A 28 -16.92 -13.30 -0.70
CA ASN A 28 -17.46 -13.94 0.51
C ASN A 28 -16.92 -13.25 1.77
N LEU A 29 -15.61 -12.98 1.82
CA LEU A 29 -15.02 -12.20 2.91
C LEU A 29 -15.65 -10.81 3.05
N PHE A 30 -15.91 -10.10 1.94
CA PHE A 30 -16.61 -8.80 2.00
C PHE A 30 -18.00 -8.95 2.63
N ARG A 31 -18.78 -9.95 2.23
CA ARG A 31 -20.13 -10.19 2.77
C ARG A 31 -20.09 -10.49 4.27
N ASP A 32 -19.17 -11.36 4.69
CA ASP A 32 -18.98 -11.70 6.09
C ASP A 32 -18.57 -10.47 6.91
N CYS A 33 -17.61 -9.70 6.40
CA CYS A 33 -17.20 -8.44 7.02
C CYS A 33 -18.35 -7.43 7.07
N ASN A 34 -19.18 -7.34 6.04
CA ASN A 34 -20.27 -6.39 5.98
C ASN A 34 -21.29 -6.67 7.07
N VAL A 35 -21.66 -7.94 7.26
CA VAL A 35 -22.54 -8.37 8.36
C VAL A 35 -21.86 -8.11 9.71
N LYS A 36 -20.60 -8.52 9.88
CA LYS A 36 -19.87 -8.47 11.15
C LYS A 36 -19.57 -7.05 11.64
N TYR A 37 -19.16 -6.16 10.75
CA TYR A 37 -18.62 -4.83 11.10
C TYR A 37 -19.56 -3.67 10.72
N PHE A 38 -20.45 -3.85 9.74
CA PHE A 38 -21.24 -2.76 9.15
C PHE A 38 -22.75 -3.04 9.11
N ASP A 39 -23.22 -4.00 9.93
CA ASP A 39 -24.64 -4.41 10.02
C ASP A 39 -25.28 -4.82 8.69
N GLY A 40 -24.48 -5.27 7.70
CA GLY A 40 -24.95 -5.62 6.37
C GLY A 40 -25.40 -4.42 5.51
N LYS A 41 -25.07 -3.18 5.91
CA LYS A 41 -25.59 -1.95 5.26
C LYS A 41 -24.85 -1.53 4.00
N LEU A 42 -23.67 -2.06 3.73
CA LEU A 42 -22.88 -1.67 2.56
C LEU A 42 -23.29 -2.51 1.33
N PRO A 43 -23.69 -1.89 0.20
CA PRO A 43 -23.88 -2.60 -1.05
C PRO A 43 -22.58 -3.27 -1.51
N GLU A 44 -22.66 -4.44 -2.14
CA GLU A 44 -21.49 -5.14 -2.67
C GLU A 44 -20.77 -4.29 -3.74
N PRO A 45 -19.48 -3.94 -3.55
CA PRO A 45 -18.70 -3.22 -4.55
C PRO A 45 -18.13 -4.18 -5.61
N ASP A 46 -17.56 -3.62 -6.67
CA ASP A 46 -16.76 -4.40 -7.63
C ASP A 46 -15.44 -4.85 -6.99
N ILE A 47 -15.40 -6.11 -6.53
CA ILE A 47 -14.26 -6.76 -5.90
C ILE A 47 -13.20 -7.15 -6.94
N ARG A 48 -11.94 -6.78 -6.67
CA ARG A 48 -10.80 -7.00 -7.57
C ARG A 48 -9.63 -7.70 -6.86
N VAL A 49 -8.94 -8.55 -7.61
CA VAL A 49 -7.60 -9.02 -7.25
C VAL A 49 -6.58 -8.14 -7.96
N SER A 50 -5.57 -7.68 -7.24
CA SER A 50 -4.49 -6.85 -7.78
C SER A 50 -3.12 -7.49 -7.52
N HIS A 51 -2.09 -7.05 -8.26
CA HIS A 51 -0.71 -7.54 -8.07
C HIS A 51 0.22 -6.42 -7.56
N SER A 52 -0.22 -5.70 -6.53
CA SER A 52 0.46 -4.53 -5.98
C SER A 52 1.53 -4.91 -4.95
N ARG A 53 2.74 -4.36 -5.13
CA ARG A 53 3.89 -4.53 -4.23
C ARG A 53 3.94 -3.49 -3.10
N THR A 54 3.20 -2.39 -3.26
CA THR A 54 3.35 -1.19 -2.42
C THR A 54 2.11 -0.88 -1.60
N ARG A 55 1.02 -1.63 -1.82
CA ARG A 55 -0.26 -1.51 -1.13
C ARG A 55 -0.89 -2.89 -1.02
N LEU A 56 -1.45 -3.22 0.15
CA LEU A 56 -2.17 -4.48 0.35
C LEU A 56 -3.61 -4.42 -0.14
N GLY A 57 -4.24 -3.25 -0.06
CA GLY A 57 -5.60 -3.00 -0.51
C GLY A 57 -5.77 -1.61 -1.15
N TYR A 58 -6.93 -1.39 -1.74
CA TYR A 58 -7.42 -0.06 -2.11
C TYR A 58 -8.95 -0.04 -2.20
N PHE A 59 -9.52 1.11 -1.88
CA PHE A 59 -10.89 1.50 -2.22
C PHE A 59 -10.92 2.67 -3.21
N THR A 60 -11.85 2.63 -4.16
CA THR A 60 -12.15 3.76 -5.05
C THR A 60 -13.65 3.89 -5.30
N CYS A 61 -14.12 5.12 -5.53
CA CYS A 61 -15.49 5.39 -5.97
C CYS A 61 -15.57 6.69 -6.77
N ARG A 62 -16.72 6.94 -7.39
CA ARG A 62 -17.08 8.21 -8.01
C ARG A 62 -18.24 8.84 -7.27
N PHE A 63 -18.23 10.18 -7.18
CA PHE A 63 -19.34 10.94 -6.62
C PHE A 63 -20.12 11.63 -7.73
N SER A 64 -21.43 11.38 -7.76
CA SER A 64 -22.36 12.08 -8.64
C SER A 64 -23.09 13.17 -7.87
N ARG A 65 -23.03 14.41 -8.36
CA ARG A 65 -23.83 15.55 -7.86
C ARG A 65 -25.06 15.84 -8.72
N HIS A 66 -25.43 14.94 -9.63
CA HIS A 66 -26.66 15.06 -10.41
C HIS A 66 -27.87 15.18 -9.47
N GLY A 67 -28.71 16.18 -9.72
CA GLY A 67 -29.93 16.46 -8.93
C GLY A 67 -29.82 17.62 -7.95
N LEU A 68 -28.65 18.28 -7.79
CA LEU A 68 -28.55 19.54 -7.03
C LEU A 68 -29.03 20.73 -7.87
N SER A 69 -29.79 21.64 -7.25
CA SER A 69 -30.09 22.93 -7.88
C SER A 69 -28.83 23.79 -7.99
N GLY A 70 -28.81 24.75 -8.93
CA GLY A 70 -27.66 25.65 -9.13
C GLY A 70 -27.24 26.39 -7.85
N ILE A 71 -28.21 26.80 -7.02
CA ILE A 71 -27.97 27.46 -5.73
C ILE A 71 -27.33 26.49 -4.73
N GLN A 72 -27.80 25.23 -4.68
CA GLN A 72 -27.20 24.22 -3.80
C GLN A 72 -25.77 23.89 -4.22
N ALA A 73 -25.50 23.78 -5.52
CA ALA A 73 -24.15 23.54 -6.03
C ALA A 73 -23.20 24.67 -5.63
N LEU A 74 -23.62 25.94 -5.77
CA LEU A 74 -22.82 27.10 -5.36
C LEU A 74 -22.52 27.10 -3.85
N LYS A 75 -23.50 26.80 -3.00
CA LYS A 75 -23.30 26.73 -1.54
C LYS A 75 -22.38 25.58 -1.12
N VAL A 76 -22.39 24.47 -1.85
CA VAL A 76 -21.45 23.36 -1.64
C VAL A 76 -20.04 23.74 -2.08
N LEU A 77 -19.90 24.39 -3.24
CA LEU A 77 -18.61 24.86 -3.76
C LEU A 77 -17.98 25.96 -2.89
N SER A 78 -18.80 26.84 -2.30
CA SER A 78 -18.33 27.86 -1.36
C SER A 78 -18.04 27.31 0.04
N GLY A 79 -18.30 26.02 0.29
CA GLY A 79 -18.10 25.39 1.60
C GLY A 79 -19.13 25.79 2.66
N GLN A 80 -20.19 26.49 2.28
CA GLN A 80 -21.24 26.97 3.19
C GLN A 80 -22.13 25.82 3.69
N ILE A 81 -22.35 24.79 2.86
CA ILE A 81 -23.08 23.57 3.24
C ILE A 81 -22.35 22.33 2.73
N HIS A 82 -22.52 21.20 3.41
CA HIS A 82 -22.04 19.89 2.94
C HIS A 82 -23.24 19.06 2.47
N ILE A 83 -23.27 18.75 1.17
CA ILE A 83 -24.22 17.78 0.60
C ILE A 83 -23.40 16.67 -0.06
N PRO A 84 -23.43 15.43 0.48
CA PRO A 84 -22.69 14.32 -0.12
C PRO A 84 -23.30 13.94 -1.48
N GLY A 85 -22.44 13.77 -2.49
CA GLY A 85 -22.87 13.24 -3.78
C GLY A 85 -23.22 11.75 -3.66
N LYS A 86 -24.11 11.25 -4.53
CA LYS A 86 -24.41 9.82 -4.58
C LYS A 86 -23.17 9.06 -5.04
N VAL A 87 -22.71 8.12 -4.23
CA VAL A 87 -21.56 7.25 -4.56
C VAL A 87 -21.96 6.25 -5.65
N ARG A 88 -21.08 6.08 -6.63
CA ARG A 88 -21.17 5.10 -7.72
C ARG A 88 -19.81 4.47 -8.00
N ASP A 89 -19.79 3.41 -8.79
CA ASP A 89 -18.59 2.71 -9.26
C ASP A 89 -17.63 2.33 -8.12
N GLN A 90 -18.18 1.82 -7.02
CA GLN A 90 -17.43 1.39 -5.85
C GLN A 90 -16.57 0.19 -6.20
N ARG A 91 -15.27 0.25 -5.90
CA ARG A 91 -14.34 -0.88 -6.09
C ARG A 91 -13.48 -1.06 -4.86
N ILE A 92 -13.31 -2.30 -4.44
CA ILE A 92 -12.29 -2.70 -3.45
C ILE A 92 -11.36 -3.71 -4.14
N GLY A 93 -10.06 -3.48 -4.03
CA GLY A 93 -9.05 -4.42 -4.51
C GLY A 93 -8.11 -4.86 -3.41
N ILE A 94 -7.76 -6.15 -3.38
CA ILE A 94 -6.76 -6.71 -2.46
C ILE A 94 -5.65 -7.35 -3.29
N THR A 95 -4.40 -7.27 -2.81
CA THR A 95 -3.27 -7.83 -3.54
C THR A 95 -3.09 -9.33 -3.31
N ASP A 96 -2.81 -10.08 -4.38
CA ASP A 96 -2.40 -11.48 -4.32
C ASP A 96 -0.88 -11.67 -4.18
N TYR A 97 -0.11 -10.58 -4.21
CA TYR A 97 1.34 -10.59 -4.31
C TYR A 97 2.02 -11.20 -3.07
N TYR A 98 1.41 -11.02 -1.90
CA TYR A 98 1.91 -11.49 -0.62
C TYR A 98 1.15 -12.74 -0.14
N LEU A 99 1.84 -13.59 0.61
CA LEU A 99 1.22 -14.57 1.49
C LEU A 99 0.61 -13.81 2.66
N MET A 100 -0.68 -14.00 2.87
CA MET A 100 -1.44 -13.36 3.94
C MET A 100 -2.28 -14.43 4.63
N THR A 101 -2.31 -14.38 5.96
CA THR A 101 -3.26 -15.18 6.74
C THR A 101 -4.68 -14.69 6.52
N ASP A 102 -5.68 -15.50 6.83
CA ASP A 102 -7.09 -15.10 6.76
C ASP A 102 -7.33 -13.79 7.54
N ASP A 103 -6.77 -13.70 8.76
CA ASP A 103 -6.81 -12.48 9.56
C ASP A 103 -6.17 -11.30 8.84
N GLN A 104 -5.01 -11.46 8.23
CA GLN A 104 -4.35 -10.35 7.53
C GLN A 104 -5.19 -9.84 6.36
N VAL A 105 -5.87 -10.73 5.64
CA VAL A 105 -6.77 -10.33 4.53
C VAL A 105 -8.03 -9.65 5.07
N GLU A 106 -8.60 -10.16 6.15
CA GLU A 106 -9.74 -9.54 6.83
C GLU A 106 -9.40 -8.13 7.32
N ASP A 107 -8.23 -7.91 7.94
CA ASP A 107 -7.80 -6.58 8.37
C ASP A 107 -7.66 -5.59 7.20
N VAL A 108 -7.11 -6.04 6.07
CA VAL A 108 -7.02 -5.24 4.85
C VAL A 108 -8.41 -4.97 4.27
N MET A 109 -9.29 -5.97 4.21
CA MET A 109 -10.66 -5.81 3.74
C MET A 109 -11.41 -4.79 4.57
N VAL A 110 -11.38 -4.91 5.90
CA VAL A 110 -12.08 -3.99 6.81
C VAL A 110 -11.49 -2.58 6.71
N HIS A 111 -10.17 -2.42 6.55
CA HIS A 111 -9.57 -1.11 6.28
C HIS A 111 -10.21 -0.43 5.06
N GLU A 112 -10.31 -1.14 3.94
CA GLU A 112 -10.91 -0.60 2.72
C GLU A 112 -12.42 -0.39 2.86
N MET A 113 -13.11 -1.24 3.65
CA MET A 113 -14.53 -1.08 3.93
C MET A 113 -14.84 0.11 4.86
N ILE A 114 -13.92 0.53 5.74
CA ILE A 114 -14.08 1.78 6.50
C ILE A 114 -14.07 2.98 5.53
N HIS A 115 -13.12 3.04 4.58
CA HIS A 115 -13.13 4.06 3.53
C HIS A 115 -14.44 4.05 2.74
N TYR A 116 -14.90 2.84 2.39
CA TYR A 116 -16.15 2.67 1.69
C TYR A 116 -17.35 3.18 2.51
N SER A 117 -17.45 2.79 3.78
CA SER A 117 -18.52 3.21 4.68
C SER A 117 -18.60 4.73 4.79
N ILE A 118 -17.47 5.41 5.03
CA ILE A 118 -17.41 6.87 5.15
C ILE A 118 -17.89 7.53 3.85
N ALA A 119 -17.42 7.04 2.70
CA ALA A 119 -17.85 7.55 1.41
C ALA A 119 -19.35 7.32 1.18
N TYR A 120 -19.84 6.11 1.44
CA TYR A 120 -21.21 5.67 1.17
C TYR A 120 -22.25 6.41 2.02
N THR A 121 -21.96 6.61 3.31
CA THR A 121 -22.86 7.34 4.22
C THR A 121 -22.72 8.86 4.08
N GLY A 122 -21.73 9.34 3.31
CA GLY A 122 -21.48 10.76 3.09
C GLY A 122 -20.90 11.49 4.31
N LEU A 123 -20.37 10.74 5.28
CA LEU A 123 -19.72 11.30 6.46
C LEU A 123 -18.51 12.14 6.05
N LYS A 124 -18.40 13.33 6.63
CA LYS A 124 -17.23 14.20 6.43
C LYS A 124 -16.15 13.79 7.41
N ASP A 125 -15.04 13.27 6.89
CA ASP A 125 -13.82 13.07 7.69
C ASP A 125 -12.88 14.27 7.57
N SER A 126 -11.94 14.36 8.51
CA SER A 126 -10.90 15.40 8.61
C SER A 126 -9.71 15.16 7.67
N ALA A 127 -9.47 13.91 7.28
CA ALA A 127 -8.41 13.46 6.36
C ALA A 127 -8.77 12.03 5.87
N PRO A 128 -8.05 11.43 4.89
CA PRO A 128 -8.30 10.05 4.47
C PRO A 128 -8.33 9.02 5.60
N HIS A 129 -7.53 9.25 6.65
CA HIS A 129 -7.53 8.44 7.87
C HIS A 129 -7.69 9.35 9.10
N GLY A 130 -8.74 10.17 9.06
CA GLY A 130 -9.03 11.18 10.06
C GLY A 130 -9.74 10.63 11.29
N ILE A 131 -10.39 11.52 12.04
CA ILE A 131 -11.11 11.21 13.28
C ILE A 131 -12.16 10.10 13.06
N VAL A 132 -12.94 10.16 11.98
CA VAL A 132 -14.01 9.17 11.74
C VAL A 132 -13.41 7.81 11.43
N PHE A 133 -12.45 7.75 10.48
CA PHE A 133 -11.76 6.51 10.14
C PHE A 133 -11.13 5.86 11.37
N ARG A 134 -10.35 6.63 12.16
CA ARG A 134 -9.65 6.12 13.34
C ARG A 134 -10.62 5.65 14.41
N GLY A 135 -11.72 6.38 14.62
CA GLY A 135 -12.75 5.98 15.56
C GLY A 135 -13.36 4.62 15.22
N MET A 136 -13.69 4.39 13.95
CA MET A 136 -14.19 3.09 13.48
C MET A 136 -13.15 1.98 13.60
N MET A 137 -11.92 2.25 13.13
CA MET A 137 -10.80 1.31 13.21
C MET A 137 -10.54 0.87 14.66
N ASP A 138 -10.43 1.82 15.59
CA ASP A 138 -10.16 1.55 17.00
C ASP A 138 -11.32 0.79 17.66
N ALA A 139 -12.57 1.12 17.30
CA ALA A 139 -13.74 0.39 17.77
C ALA A 139 -13.72 -1.07 17.30
N PHE A 140 -13.40 -1.32 16.03
CA PHE A 140 -13.33 -2.67 15.48
C PHE A 140 -12.16 -3.46 16.05
N ASN A 141 -10.98 -2.85 16.19
CA ASN A 141 -9.82 -3.47 16.83
C ASN A 141 -10.13 -3.91 18.26
N ARG A 142 -10.75 -3.04 19.07
CA ARG A 142 -11.12 -3.37 20.46
C ARG A 142 -12.22 -4.43 20.53
N LYS A 143 -13.28 -4.29 19.72
CA LYS A 143 -14.47 -5.15 19.83
C LYS A 143 -14.23 -6.56 19.29
N PHE A 144 -13.43 -6.70 18.24
CA PHE A 144 -13.28 -7.95 17.50
C PHE A 144 -11.85 -8.53 17.57
N GLY A 145 -10.97 -7.95 18.39
CA GLY A 145 -9.58 -8.41 18.54
C GLY A 145 -8.78 -8.30 17.24
N ARG A 146 -8.98 -7.21 16.49
CA ARG A 146 -8.36 -6.98 15.17
C ARG A 146 -7.10 -6.12 15.25
N HIS A 147 -6.30 -6.14 14.19
CA HIS A 147 -5.05 -5.39 14.07
C HIS A 147 -5.03 -4.45 12.86
N ILE A 148 -6.18 -3.84 12.57
CA ILE A 148 -6.32 -2.88 11.48
C ILE A 148 -5.44 -1.65 11.77
N SER A 149 -4.63 -1.25 10.79
CA SER A 149 -3.68 -0.13 10.90
C SER A 149 -3.84 0.85 9.75
N VAL A 150 -3.53 2.12 10.01
CA VAL A 150 -3.41 3.18 8.99
C VAL A 150 -2.12 3.02 8.17
N ILE A 151 -1.06 2.47 8.79
CA ILE A 151 0.24 2.26 8.14
C ILE A 151 0.42 0.78 7.87
N THR A 152 0.54 0.44 6.60
CA THR A 152 0.86 -0.91 6.16
C THR A 152 2.26 -0.94 5.57
N GLN A 153 3.25 -1.34 6.38
CA GLN A 153 4.62 -1.52 5.90
C GLN A 153 4.74 -2.85 5.15
N THR A 154 4.90 -2.81 3.83
CA THR A 154 5.02 -4.04 3.02
C THR A 154 6.41 -4.71 3.09
N LYS A 155 7.37 -4.09 3.80
CA LYS A 155 8.77 -4.55 3.89
C LYS A 155 8.92 -5.96 4.48
N ASN A 156 8.05 -6.32 5.42
CA ASN A 156 8.14 -7.58 6.16
C ASN A 156 7.18 -8.66 5.62
N TRP A 157 6.48 -8.39 4.52
CA TRP A 157 5.51 -9.33 3.96
C TRP A 157 6.20 -10.30 3.00
N GLN A 158 5.89 -11.59 3.15
CA GLN A 158 6.45 -12.63 2.30
C GLN A 158 5.70 -12.68 0.95
N PRO A 159 6.39 -12.55 -0.19
CA PRO A 159 5.77 -12.72 -1.51
C PRO A 159 5.32 -14.18 -1.74
N ARG A 160 4.23 -14.38 -2.51
CA ARG A 160 3.69 -15.72 -2.82
C ARG A 160 4.62 -16.58 -3.68
N ALA A 161 5.39 -15.95 -4.56
CA ALA A 161 6.32 -16.63 -5.45
C ALA A 161 7.77 -16.18 -5.20
N ALA A 162 8.70 -17.13 -5.31
CA ALA A 162 10.13 -16.83 -5.39
C ALA A 162 10.36 -15.86 -6.54
N GLN A 163 10.87 -14.67 -6.21
CA GLN A 163 11.04 -13.63 -7.22
C GLN A 163 12.33 -13.80 -7.97
N ARG A 164 12.23 -13.73 -9.30
CA ARG A 164 13.41 -13.64 -10.16
C ARG A 164 14.24 -12.40 -9.78
N PRO A 165 15.57 -12.51 -9.76
CA PRO A 165 16.45 -11.35 -9.62
C PRO A 165 16.01 -10.26 -10.61
N SER A 166 15.68 -9.09 -10.09
CA SER A 166 15.24 -7.97 -10.93
C SER A 166 16.42 -7.05 -11.17
N SER A 167 16.67 -6.68 -12.43
CA SER A 167 17.61 -5.60 -12.73
C SER A 167 16.96 -4.26 -12.40
N TYR A 168 17.66 -3.43 -11.64
CA TYR A 168 17.29 -2.08 -11.27
C TYR A 168 18.26 -1.10 -11.92
N LEU A 169 17.72 -0.08 -12.59
CA LEU A 169 18.49 1.12 -12.93
C LEU A 169 18.37 2.09 -11.77
N VAL A 170 19.48 2.43 -11.14
CA VAL A 170 19.54 3.24 -9.94
C VAL A 170 20.20 4.58 -10.25
N LEU A 171 19.57 5.66 -9.79
CA LEU A 171 20.13 7.00 -9.76
C LEU A 171 20.49 7.35 -8.31
N GLY A 172 21.76 7.66 -8.09
CA GLY A 172 22.25 8.24 -6.84
C GLY A 172 22.54 9.72 -7.01
N LEU A 173 22.12 10.54 -6.04
CA LEU A 173 22.37 11.99 -5.99
C LEU A 173 23.10 12.35 -4.70
N ARG A 174 24.12 13.20 -4.82
CA ARG A 174 24.68 13.99 -3.72
C ARG A 174 24.27 15.45 -3.91
N MET A 175 23.65 16.02 -2.88
CA MET A 175 23.24 17.42 -2.88
C MET A 175 24.33 18.30 -2.26
N LYS A 176 24.37 19.59 -2.59
CA LYS A 176 25.36 20.55 -2.05
C LYS A 176 25.30 20.73 -0.53
N ASN A 177 24.16 20.40 0.11
CA ASN A 177 24.00 20.42 1.56
C ASN A 177 24.48 19.12 2.24
N GLY A 178 25.15 18.22 1.51
CA GLY A 178 25.67 16.95 2.03
C GLY A 178 24.63 15.83 2.17
N THR A 179 23.40 16.02 1.70
CA THR A 179 22.38 14.95 1.72
C THR A 179 22.48 14.04 0.50
N PHE A 180 22.16 12.76 0.71
CA PHE A 180 22.26 11.71 -0.31
C PHE A 180 20.91 11.08 -0.61
N PHE A 181 20.63 10.89 -1.90
CA PHE A 181 19.37 10.27 -2.35
C PHE A 181 19.62 9.08 -3.27
N LEU A 182 18.82 8.04 -3.11
CA LEU A 182 18.79 6.87 -4.00
C LEU A 182 17.40 6.70 -4.64
N SER A 183 17.39 6.37 -5.93
CA SER A 183 16.16 6.20 -6.71
C SER A 183 16.26 4.97 -7.60
N SER A 184 15.22 4.11 -7.60
CA SER A 184 15.07 3.08 -8.63
C SER A 184 14.27 3.67 -9.78
N VAL A 185 14.84 3.75 -10.97
CA VAL A 185 14.32 4.51 -12.11
C VAL A 185 13.78 3.58 -13.17
N ASN A 186 12.65 3.95 -13.79
CA ASN A 186 12.21 3.30 -15.01
C ASN A 186 13.19 3.65 -16.16
N PRO A 187 13.85 2.66 -16.80
CA PRO A 187 14.86 2.93 -17.84
C PRO A 187 14.38 3.82 -18.98
N SER A 188 13.09 3.77 -19.36
CA SER A 188 12.54 4.62 -20.43
C SER A 188 12.56 6.11 -20.11
N TYR A 189 12.74 6.49 -18.83
CA TYR A 189 12.78 7.88 -18.38
C TYR A 189 14.20 8.37 -18.05
N ALA A 190 15.22 7.51 -18.12
CA ALA A 190 16.58 7.86 -17.70
C ALA A 190 17.15 9.07 -18.45
N ALA A 191 16.99 9.11 -19.78
CA ALA A 191 17.46 10.22 -20.61
C ALA A 191 16.75 11.56 -20.28
N ASP A 192 15.46 11.53 -19.95
CA ASP A 192 14.73 12.74 -19.55
C ASP A 192 15.19 13.23 -18.18
N LEU A 193 15.42 12.32 -17.24
CA LEU A 193 15.94 12.67 -15.92
C LEU A 193 17.35 13.24 -15.98
N GLU A 194 18.21 12.70 -16.84
CA GLU A 194 19.57 13.22 -17.06
C GLU A 194 19.55 14.68 -17.52
N ARG A 195 18.70 15.01 -18.51
CA ARG A 195 18.53 16.39 -18.98
C ARG A 195 17.98 17.32 -17.89
N ARG A 196 17.12 16.83 -17.00
CA ARG A 196 16.60 17.65 -15.90
C ARG A 196 17.66 17.87 -14.82
N LEU A 197 18.48 16.87 -14.52
CA LEU A 197 19.55 16.97 -13.53
C LEU A 197 20.58 18.06 -13.88
N SER A 198 20.95 18.17 -15.16
CA SER A 198 21.90 19.20 -15.61
C SER A 198 21.41 20.64 -15.38
N SER A 199 20.09 20.84 -15.24
CA SER A 199 19.50 22.15 -14.92
C SER A 199 19.43 22.48 -13.43
N LEU A 200 19.70 21.50 -12.54
CA LEU A 200 19.54 21.67 -11.10
C LEU A 200 20.82 22.16 -10.41
N ARG A 201 20.81 23.41 -9.94
CA ARG A 201 21.98 24.05 -9.31
C ARG A 201 22.34 23.50 -7.92
N ASN A 202 21.42 22.79 -7.26
CA ASN A 202 21.56 22.27 -5.91
C ASN A 202 22.10 20.83 -5.86
N VAL A 203 22.21 20.17 -7.01
CA VAL A 203 22.89 18.87 -7.14
C VAL A 203 24.39 19.14 -7.21
N ASP A 204 25.14 18.41 -6.39
CA ASP A 204 26.60 18.44 -6.40
C ASP A 204 27.16 17.38 -7.36
N ALA A 205 26.64 16.15 -7.28
CA ALA A 205 27.03 15.06 -8.16
C ALA A 205 25.91 14.01 -8.30
N HIS A 206 25.94 13.25 -9.39
CA HIS A 206 25.03 12.13 -9.62
C HIS A 206 25.72 10.93 -10.29
N TRP A 207 25.14 9.75 -10.11
CA TRP A 207 25.63 8.50 -10.68
C TRP A 207 24.48 7.60 -11.12
N TRP A 208 24.72 6.85 -12.20
CA TRP A 208 23.83 5.80 -12.69
C TRP A 208 24.48 4.44 -12.53
N VAL A 209 23.77 3.50 -11.91
CA VAL A 209 24.22 2.12 -11.73
C VAL A 209 23.11 1.16 -12.13
N ARG A 210 23.46 0.06 -12.81
CA ARG A 210 22.58 -1.10 -12.93
C ARG A 210 22.97 -2.13 -11.88
N THR A 211 22.00 -2.61 -11.12
CA THR A 211 22.23 -3.57 -10.03
C THR A 211 21.11 -4.60 -9.96
N THR A 212 21.41 -5.75 -9.36
CA THR A 212 20.42 -6.77 -8.96
C THR A 212 20.23 -6.80 -7.44
N ASP A 213 20.83 -5.84 -6.70
CA ASP A 213 20.74 -5.75 -5.25
C ASP A 213 19.28 -5.57 -4.78
N ASP A 214 18.82 -6.51 -3.96
CA ASP A 214 17.47 -6.56 -3.40
C ASP A 214 17.14 -5.38 -2.47
N TYR A 215 18.11 -4.59 -2.06
CA TYR A 215 17.88 -3.30 -1.40
C TYR A 215 16.89 -2.42 -2.17
N PHE A 216 16.98 -2.41 -3.51
CA PHE A 216 16.13 -1.61 -4.40
C PHE A 216 14.77 -2.26 -4.69
N ARG A 217 14.53 -3.48 -4.22
CA ARG A 217 13.27 -4.23 -4.45
C ARG A 217 12.03 -3.51 -3.92
N SER A 218 12.20 -2.79 -2.81
CA SER A 218 11.13 -2.01 -2.17
C SER A 218 10.97 -0.60 -2.74
N PHE A 219 11.86 -0.17 -3.65
CA PHE A 219 11.80 1.17 -4.23
C PHE A 219 10.78 1.17 -5.37
N PRO A 220 9.85 2.15 -5.42
CA PRO A 220 9.03 2.34 -6.60
C PRO A 220 9.93 2.71 -7.80
N ARG A 221 9.58 2.21 -8.99
CA ARG A 221 10.25 2.63 -10.23
C ARG A 221 9.79 4.03 -10.63
N VAL A 222 10.57 5.04 -10.25
CA VAL A 222 10.22 6.44 -10.47
C VAL A 222 10.39 6.84 -11.93
N ARG A 223 9.63 7.86 -12.33
CA ARG A 223 9.64 8.49 -13.66
C ARG A 223 9.94 9.99 -13.57
N SER A 224 10.31 10.44 -12.37
CA SER A 224 10.57 11.83 -11.99
C SER A 224 11.71 11.86 -10.97
N LEU A 225 12.27 13.03 -10.69
CA LEU A 225 13.33 13.23 -9.71
C LEU A 225 12.79 13.09 -8.28
N ARG A 226 12.60 11.84 -7.86
CA ARG A 226 12.22 11.44 -6.50
C ARG A 226 13.19 10.38 -6.04
N GLY A 227 13.76 10.57 -4.84
CA GLY A 227 14.65 9.60 -4.21
C GLY A 227 14.37 9.46 -2.73
N ARG A 228 14.85 8.36 -2.15
CA ARG A 228 14.86 8.17 -0.68
C ARG A 228 16.13 8.80 -0.13
N LEU A 229 15.98 9.62 0.90
CA LEU A 229 17.11 10.11 1.70
C LEU A 229 17.79 8.92 2.37
N VAL A 230 19.12 8.84 2.27
CA VAL A 230 19.93 7.79 2.88
C VAL A 230 21.17 8.39 3.55
N SER A 231 21.80 7.63 4.44
CA SER A 231 23.11 7.99 4.98
C SER A 231 24.19 7.85 3.90
N GLU A 232 25.30 8.58 4.07
CA GLU A 232 26.47 8.48 3.19
C GLU A 232 27.02 7.05 3.11
N ALA A 233 27.08 6.34 4.25
CA ALA A 233 27.53 4.95 4.28
C ALA A 233 26.67 4.03 3.40
N VAL A 234 25.34 4.18 3.47
CA VAL A 234 24.42 3.43 2.61
C VAL A 234 24.61 3.84 1.16
N PHE A 235 24.69 5.14 0.86
CA PHE A 235 24.91 5.63 -0.49
C PHE A 235 26.16 5.02 -1.12
N ASN A 236 27.30 5.12 -0.45
CA ASN A 236 28.58 4.61 -0.92
C ASN A 236 28.52 3.10 -1.13
N SER A 237 27.89 2.34 -0.22
CA SER A 237 27.73 0.88 -0.37
C SER A 237 26.87 0.47 -1.58
N LYS A 238 25.90 1.30 -1.99
CA LYS A 238 24.92 0.98 -3.03
C LYS A 238 25.24 1.57 -4.40
N MET A 239 26.08 2.59 -4.45
CA MET A 239 26.53 3.25 -5.68
C MET A 239 27.90 2.76 -6.16
N VAL A 240 28.42 1.67 -5.59
CA VAL A 240 29.61 1.00 -6.13
C VAL A 240 29.24 0.39 -7.49
N CYS A 241 29.91 0.84 -8.56
CA CYS A 241 29.90 0.12 -9.82
C CYS A 241 30.53 -1.26 -9.58
N PRO A 242 29.87 -2.39 -9.89
CA PRO A 242 30.61 -3.64 -10.04
C PRO A 242 31.69 -3.38 -11.10
N ASN A 243 32.95 -3.61 -10.71
CA ASN A 243 34.16 -3.24 -11.43
C ASN A 243 34.01 -3.28 -12.96
N LYS A 244 34.28 -2.14 -13.61
CA LYS A 244 35.01 -2.17 -14.88
C LYS A 244 36.39 -2.71 -14.55
N ASN A 245 36.64 -4.01 -14.69
CA ASN A 245 37.96 -4.65 -14.82
C ASN A 245 37.80 -6.17 -14.89
N GLN A 246 37.50 -6.70 -16.08
CA GLN A 246 38.38 -7.57 -16.88
C GLN A 246 37.70 -7.89 -18.21
#